data_AF-A0A0D0DYY2-F1
#
_entry.id   AF-A0A0D0DYY2-F1
#
_cell.length_a   1.000
_cell.length_b   1.000
_cell.length_c   1.000
_cell.angle_alpha   90.00
_cell.angle_beta   90.00
_cell.angle_gamma   90.00
#
_symmetry.space_group_name_H-M   'P 1'
#
loop_
_entity.id
_entity.type
_entity.pdbx_description
1 polymer ?
#
loop_
_entity_poly.entity_id
_entity_poly.type
_entity_poly.pdbx_seq_one_letter_code
_entity_poly.pdbx_strand_id
1 'polypeptide(L)'
;MLSSAFDIIIQIILQFTPHGAFHAFEAPNDILRMLNERRGWAIDAYRSCFNINLPRNNSFATLCTLVFLAMAETMHLCYGRLSPTQLMGRIDAIGHENFAIMNAIPELGVIVVRIIEILAMSDSPVTAASLALVGCLPVIGLQVPALLHFMKTLSEVASRTILRVVEFLQKWMHRFRSQEGGSEGGTSIVGDSPA
;
A
#
# COMPACT_ATOMS: atom_id res chain seq x y z
N MET A 1 -6.72 -20.03 -3.33
CA MET A 1 -5.67 -19.21 -3.99
C MET A 1 -5.38 -17.89 -3.27
N LEU A 2 -6.37 -17.17 -2.71
CA LEU A 2 -6.11 -15.96 -1.90
C LEU A 2 -5.26 -16.23 -0.63
N SER A 3 -5.39 -17.41 -0.02
CA SER A 3 -4.61 -17.81 1.17
C SER A 3 -3.10 -17.76 0.93
N SER A 4 -2.61 -18.39 -0.14
CA SER A 4 -1.16 -18.46 -0.41
C SER A 4 -0.51 -17.09 -0.66
N ALA A 5 -1.21 -16.17 -1.33
CA ALA A 5 -0.66 -14.82 -1.54
C ALA A 5 -0.65 -14.00 -0.24
N PHE A 6 -1.67 -14.16 0.59
CA PHE A 6 -1.76 -13.51 1.89
C PHE A 6 -0.69 -14.02 2.86
N ASP A 7 -0.43 -15.33 2.87
CA ASP A 7 0.62 -15.95 3.68
C ASP A 7 2.02 -15.44 3.27
N ILE A 8 2.26 -15.27 1.97
CA ILE A 8 3.51 -14.67 1.46
C ILE A 8 3.64 -13.23 1.93
N ILE A 9 2.56 -12.43 1.86
CA ILE A 9 2.58 -11.04 2.32
C ILE A 9 2.88 -10.99 3.82
N ILE A 10 2.23 -11.82 4.63
CA ILE A 10 2.49 -11.91 6.07
C ILE A 10 3.97 -12.25 6.32
N GLN A 11 4.51 -13.27 5.64
CA GLN A 11 5.91 -13.63 5.84
C GLN A 11 6.87 -12.50 5.47
N ILE A 12 6.60 -11.77 4.39
CA ILE A 12 7.39 -10.60 3.99
C ILE A 12 7.31 -9.52 5.08
N ILE A 13 6.11 -9.23 5.59
CA ILE A 13 5.92 -8.27 6.70
C ILE A 13 6.69 -8.72 7.95
N LEU A 14 6.63 -10.01 8.28
CA LEU A 14 7.35 -10.57 9.44
C LEU A 14 8.88 -10.49 9.27
N GLN A 15 9.40 -10.57 8.05
CA GLN A 15 10.82 -10.36 7.76
C GLN A 15 11.27 -8.91 7.92
N PHE A 16 10.39 -7.94 7.66
CA PHE A 16 10.68 -6.52 7.86
C PHE A 16 10.47 -6.05 9.29
N THR A 17 9.83 -6.86 10.11
CA THR A 17 9.61 -6.57 11.53
C THR A 17 10.63 -7.30 12.37
N PRO A 18 10.89 -6.82 13.59
CA PRO A 18 11.80 -7.49 14.51
C PRO A 18 11.09 -8.66 15.19
N HIS A 19 10.37 -9.48 14.42
CA HIS A 19 9.56 -10.59 14.93
C HIS A 19 10.42 -11.61 15.69
N GLY A 20 11.62 -11.92 15.15
CA GLY A 20 12.60 -12.75 15.85
C GLY A 20 13.12 -12.13 17.16
N ALA A 21 13.20 -10.80 17.23
CA ALA A 21 13.63 -10.11 18.45
C ALA A 21 12.56 -10.19 19.54
N PHE A 22 11.27 -10.19 19.18
CA PHE A 22 10.19 -10.39 20.15
C PHE A 22 10.25 -11.79 20.79
N HIS A 23 10.60 -12.82 20.00
CA HIS A 23 10.75 -14.18 20.51
C HIS A 23 12.02 -14.42 21.32
N ALA A 24 13.08 -13.65 21.08
CA ALA A 24 14.37 -13.88 21.70
C ALA A 24 14.43 -13.48 23.18
N PHE A 25 13.50 -12.66 23.71
CA PHE A 25 13.34 -12.24 25.12
C PHE A 25 14.58 -11.75 25.90
N GLU A 26 15.79 -11.80 25.36
CA GLU A 26 17.04 -11.59 26.10
C GLU A 26 17.22 -10.13 26.56
N ALA A 27 16.52 -9.17 25.94
CA ALA A 27 16.60 -7.76 26.34
C ALA A 27 15.30 -6.96 26.07
N PRO A 28 14.32 -6.99 27.00
CA PRO A 28 13.05 -6.26 26.86
C PRO A 28 13.21 -4.73 26.72
N ASN A 29 14.25 -4.17 27.33
CA ASN A 29 14.59 -2.74 27.20
C ASN A 29 14.97 -2.36 25.76
N ASP A 30 15.72 -3.23 25.08
CA ASP A 30 16.15 -2.99 23.71
C ASP A 30 14.98 -3.03 22.74
N ILE A 31 14.01 -3.91 23.00
CA ILE A 31 12.79 -4.02 22.21
C ILE A 31 11.94 -2.75 22.32
N LEU A 32 11.71 -2.24 23.53
CA LEU A 32 10.97 -1.00 23.73
C LEU A 32 11.67 0.19 23.07
N ARG A 33 13.00 0.31 23.23
CA ARG A 33 13.80 1.35 22.60
C ARG A 33 13.68 1.31 21.08
N MET A 34 13.95 0.15 20.48
CA MET A 34 13.85 -0.06 19.04
C MET A 34 12.44 0.27 18.51
N LEU A 35 11.38 -0.15 19.22
CA LEU A 35 10.00 0.18 18.82
C LEU A 35 9.72 1.68 18.86
N ASN A 36 10.24 2.39 19.86
CA ASN A 36 10.09 3.83 19.96
C ASN A 36 10.88 4.57 18.89
N GLU A 37 12.11 4.14 18.60
CA GLU A 37 12.93 4.70 17.53
C GLU A 37 12.25 4.53 16.15
N ARG A 38 11.78 3.31 15.83
CA ARG A 38 11.08 3.04 14.56
C ARG A 38 9.80 3.86 14.42
N ARG A 39 9.00 3.97 15.48
CA ARG A 39 7.78 4.80 15.47
C ARG A 39 8.10 6.29 15.35
N GLY A 40 9.13 6.77 16.04
CA GLY A 40 9.60 8.15 15.92
C GLY A 40 9.97 8.49 14.48
N TRP A 41 10.76 7.62 13.85
CA TRP A 41 11.10 7.74 12.43
C TRP A 41 9.85 7.78 11.53
N ALA A 42 8.89 6.87 11.73
CA ALA A 42 7.67 6.84 10.91
C ALA A 42 6.84 8.13 11.05
N ILE A 43 6.68 8.62 12.29
CA ILE A 43 5.99 9.88 12.59
C ILE A 43 6.68 11.05 11.89
N ASP A 44 8.01 11.15 11.99
CA ASP A 44 8.78 12.21 11.35
C ASP A 44 8.70 12.13 9.82
N ALA A 45 8.72 10.92 9.26
CA ALA A 45 8.54 10.69 7.83
C ALA A 45 7.17 11.19 7.34
N TYR A 46 6.08 10.88 8.05
CA TYR A 46 4.75 11.38 7.69
C TYR A 46 4.62 12.90 7.87
N ARG A 47 5.20 13.47 8.93
CA ARG A 47 5.24 14.93 9.11
C ARG A 47 5.99 15.61 7.96
N SER A 48 7.06 14.99 7.47
CA SER A 48 7.79 15.50 6.30
C SER A 48 6.95 15.48 5.02
N CYS A 49 6.03 14.52 4.85
CA CYS A 49 5.11 14.50 3.71
C CYS A 49 4.22 15.75 3.68
N PHE A 50 3.84 16.31 4.84
CA PHE A 50 3.06 17.56 4.89
C PHE A 50 3.91 18.82 4.68
N ASN A 51 5.22 18.76 4.95
CA ASN A 51 6.14 19.89 4.77
C ASN A 51 6.60 20.05 3.32
N ILE A 52 6.80 18.93 2.62
CA ILE A 52 6.90 18.93 1.18
C ILE A 52 5.50 19.30 0.70
N ASN A 53 5.35 20.30 -0.17
CA ASN A 53 4.05 20.61 -0.78
C ASN A 53 3.62 19.40 -1.61
N LEU A 54 3.05 18.39 -0.94
CA LEU A 54 2.22 17.34 -1.50
C LEU A 54 1.39 18.04 -2.57
N PRO A 55 1.34 17.55 -3.81
CA PRO A 55 0.53 18.17 -4.84
C PRO A 55 -0.83 18.37 -4.20
N ARG A 56 -1.23 19.64 -3.98
CA ARG A 56 -2.34 20.05 -3.10
C ARG A 56 -3.68 19.41 -3.47
N ASN A 57 -3.68 18.69 -4.59
CA ASN A 57 -4.79 18.07 -5.28
C ASN A 57 -4.85 16.54 -5.10
N ASN A 58 -3.87 15.88 -4.46
CA ASN A 58 -3.95 14.45 -4.18
C ASN A 58 -4.54 14.21 -2.78
N SER A 59 -5.86 14.37 -2.68
CA SER A 59 -6.63 14.16 -1.45
C SER A 59 -6.49 12.72 -0.92
N PHE A 60 -6.35 11.73 -1.81
CA PHE A 60 -6.16 10.34 -1.42
C PHE A 60 -4.83 10.12 -0.70
N ALA A 61 -3.71 10.56 -1.26
CA ALA A 61 -2.39 10.46 -0.61
C ALA A 61 -2.36 11.18 0.74
N THR A 62 -2.99 12.36 0.81
CA THR A 62 -3.12 13.14 2.04
C THR A 62 -3.89 12.37 3.11
N LEU A 63 -5.04 11.78 2.76
CA LEU A 63 -5.84 10.98 3.70
C LEU A 63 -5.09 9.73 4.16
N CYS A 64 -4.42 9.01 3.25
CA CYS A 64 -3.57 7.86 3.63
C CYS A 64 -2.48 8.28 4.62
N THR A 65 -1.78 9.38 4.34
CA THR A 65 -0.73 9.94 5.21
C THR A 65 -1.29 10.25 6.60
N LEU A 66 -2.45 10.90 6.69
CA LEU A 66 -3.10 11.21 7.96
C LEU A 66 -3.50 9.95 8.75
N VAL A 67 -4.08 8.95 8.09
CA VAL A 67 -4.50 7.70 8.74
C VAL A 67 -3.30 6.96 9.32
N PHE A 68 -2.23 6.81 8.54
CA PHE A 68 -1.05 6.10 9.04
C PHE A 68 -0.27 6.91 10.09
N LEU A 69 -0.23 8.24 9.98
CA LEU A 69 0.32 9.10 11.02
C LEU A 69 -0.46 8.93 12.33
N ALA A 70 -1.79 9.01 12.28
CA ALA A 70 -2.64 8.83 13.45
C ALA A 70 -2.43 7.44 14.08
N MET A 71 -2.26 6.40 13.26
CA MET A 71 -1.93 5.06 13.73
C MET A 71 -0.56 5.02 14.41
N ALA A 72 0.49 5.60 13.80
CA ALA A 72 1.83 5.66 14.38
C ALA A 72 1.84 6.41 15.73
N GLU A 73 1.18 7.56 15.81
CA GLU A 73 1.07 8.37 17.03
C GLU A 73 0.27 7.63 18.10
N THR A 74 -0.85 7.00 17.75
CA THR A 74 -1.65 6.19 18.68
C THR A 74 -0.82 5.05 19.25
N MET A 75 -0.10 4.30 18.40
CA MET A 75 0.79 3.23 18.86
C MET A 75 1.92 3.75 19.74
N HIS A 76 2.50 4.91 19.42
CA HIS A 76 3.54 5.52 20.24
C HIS A 76 2.99 5.93 21.62
N LEU A 77 1.77 6.49 21.69
CA LEU A 77 1.12 6.85 22.95
C LEU A 77 0.73 5.61 23.78
N CYS A 78 0.17 4.58 23.14
CA CYS A 78 -0.30 3.37 23.81
C CYS A 78 0.84 2.49 24.33
N TYR A 79 1.92 2.35 23.56
CA TYR A 79 2.98 1.38 23.85
C TYR A 79 4.31 2.04 24.25
N GLY A 80 4.59 3.26 23.80
CA GLY A 80 5.90 3.88 24.00
C GLY A 80 6.19 4.36 25.42
N ARG A 81 5.14 4.51 26.23
CA ARG A 81 5.21 4.88 27.65
C ARG A 81 5.13 3.70 28.61
N LEU A 82 4.95 2.48 28.09
CA LEU A 82 4.89 1.28 28.92
C LEU A 82 6.29 0.94 29.44
N SER A 83 6.34 0.40 30.65
CA SER A 83 7.54 -0.31 31.09
C SER A 83 7.76 -1.57 30.22
N PRO A 84 9.01 -2.05 30.08
CA PRO A 84 9.29 -3.24 29.28
C PRO A 84 8.46 -4.46 29.67
N THR A 85 8.22 -4.66 30.97
CA THR A 85 7.41 -5.78 31.48
C THR A 85 5.94 -5.64 31.11
N GLN A 86 5.37 -4.43 31.19
CA GLN A 86 4.00 -4.16 30.75
C GLN A 86 3.86 -4.32 29.24
N LEU A 87 4.85 -3.88 28.48
CA LEU A 87 4.87 -4.06 27.02
C LEU A 87 4.86 -5.55 26.68
N MET A 88 5.71 -6.36 27.32
CA MET A 88 5.73 -7.81 27.07
C MET A 88 4.42 -8.47 27.43
N GLY A 89 3.82 -8.14 28.59
CA GLY A 89 2.50 -8.66 28.93
C GLY A 89 1.42 -8.31 27.89
N ARG A 90 1.54 -7.17 27.19
CA ARG A 90 0.66 -6.81 26.08
C ARG A 90 0.97 -7.60 24.81
N ILE A 91 2.25 -7.78 24.47
CA ILE A 91 2.68 -8.58 23.31
C ILE A 91 2.21 -10.03 23.48
N ASP A 92 2.36 -10.60 24.66
CA ASP A 92 1.91 -11.95 24.99
C ASP A 92 0.38 -12.09 24.85
N ALA A 93 -0.37 -11.10 25.35
CA ALA A 93 -1.83 -11.12 25.27
C ALA A 93 -2.38 -10.97 23.83
N ILE A 94 -1.66 -10.23 22.97
CA ILE A 94 -2.03 -9.99 21.56
C ILE A 94 -1.54 -11.15 20.65
N GLY A 95 -0.44 -11.78 21.04
CA GLY A 95 0.36 -12.67 20.20
C GLY A 95 1.47 -11.91 19.49
N HIS A 96 2.67 -12.51 19.49
CA HIS A 96 3.90 -11.93 18.94
C HIS A 96 3.79 -11.60 17.45
N GLU A 97 3.18 -12.49 16.67
CA GLU A 97 2.97 -12.33 15.24
C GLU A 97 2.02 -11.16 14.95
N ASN A 98 0.85 -11.14 15.60
CA ASN A 98 -0.13 -10.07 15.44
C ASN A 98 0.44 -8.70 15.84
N PHE A 99 1.17 -8.65 16.94
CA PHE A 99 1.82 -7.42 17.38
C PHE A 99 2.87 -6.94 16.37
N ALA A 100 3.68 -7.86 15.84
CA ALA A 100 4.67 -7.55 14.81
C ALA A 100 4.00 -6.97 13.56
N ILE A 101 2.96 -7.63 13.04
CA ILE A 101 2.21 -7.18 11.86
C ILE A 101 1.62 -5.79 12.11
N MET A 102 0.92 -5.58 13.23
CA MET A 102 0.34 -4.27 13.57
C MET A 102 1.40 -3.18 13.65
N ASN A 103 2.57 -3.50 14.21
CA ASN A 103 3.67 -2.55 14.34
C ASN A 103 4.35 -2.25 13.00
N ALA A 104 4.26 -3.13 12.01
CA ALA A 104 4.75 -2.90 10.67
C ALA A 104 3.89 -1.92 9.87
N ILE A 105 2.58 -1.90 10.11
CA ILE A 105 1.60 -1.18 9.26
C ILE A 105 1.97 0.30 9.08
N PRO A 106 2.28 1.08 10.14
CA PRO A 106 2.66 2.47 9.96
C PRO A 106 3.95 2.65 9.18
N GLU A 107 4.91 1.72 9.25
CA GLU A 107 6.15 1.82 8.47
C GLU A 107 5.91 1.47 7.00
N LEU A 108 5.12 0.44 6.72
CA LEU A 108 4.70 0.09 5.35
C LEU A 108 3.87 1.20 4.71
N GLY A 109 3.04 1.88 5.50
CA GLY A 109 2.28 3.03 5.04
C GLY A 109 3.17 4.14 4.49
N VAL A 110 4.38 4.35 5.03
CA VAL A 110 5.32 5.37 4.55
C VAL A 110 5.72 5.03 3.11
N ILE A 111 6.07 3.77 2.88
CA ILE A 111 6.44 3.27 1.55
C ILE A 111 5.27 3.44 0.57
N VAL A 112 4.06 3.06 0.98
CA VAL A 112 2.85 3.18 0.14
C VAL A 112 2.58 4.64 -0.23
N VAL A 113 2.61 5.55 0.74
CA VAL A 113 2.41 6.99 0.51
C VAL A 113 3.46 7.53 -0.46
N ARG A 114 4.75 7.18 -0.28
CA ARG A 114 5.80 7.61 -1.20
C ARG A 114 5.64 7.06 -2.62
N ILE A 115 5.19 5.81 -2.78
CA ILE A 115 4.90 5.25 -4.10
C ILE A 115 3.75 6.00 -4.77
N ILE A 116 2.67 6.29 -4.02
CA ILE A 116 1.54 7.08 -4.54
C ILE A 116 1.99 8.48 -4.96
N GLU A 117 2.87 9.12 -4.17
CA GLU A 117 3.44 10.42 -4.50
C GLU A 117 4.26 10.38 -5.81
N ILE A 118 5.15 9.39 -5.96
CA ILE A 118 5.94 9.20 -7.19
C ILE A 118 5.03 9.01 -8.40
N LEU A 119 3.97 8.19 -8.26
CA LEU A 119 3.00 7.96 -9.32
C LEU A 119 2.19 9.21 -9.66
N ALA A 120 1.85 10.02 -8.67
CA ALA A 120 1.07 11.24 -8.86
C ALA A 120 1.88 12.40 -9.45
N MET A 121 3.20 12.42 -9.24
CA MET A 121 4.11 13.46 -9.78
C MET A 121 4.64 13.16 -11.17
N SER A 122 4.55 11.91 -11.63
CA SER A 122 5.13 11.49 -12.90
C SER A 122 4.10 11.48 -14.02
N ASP A 123 4.37 12.23 -15.09
CA ASP A 123 3.56 12.19 -16.32
C ASP A 123 3.68 10.85 -17.08
N SER A 124 4.70 10.05 -16.74
CA SER A 124 4.95 8.73 -17.33
C SER A 124 4.78 7.62 -16.28
N PRO A 125 3.84 6.68 -16.48
CA PRO A 125 3.66 5.56 -15.56
C PRO A 125 4.88 4.63 -15.54
N VAL A 126 5.62 4.53 -16.66
CA VAL A 126 6.83 3.70 -16.76
C VAL A 126 7.94 4.27 -15.89
N THR A 127 8.19 5.58 -15.98
CA THR A 127 9.22 6.25 -15.18
C THR A 127 8.92 6.16 -13.69
N ALA A 128 7.66 6.34 -13.31
CA ALA A 128 7.21 6.20 -11.93
C ALA A 128 7.43 4.78 -11.39
N ALA A 129 7.06 3.76 -12.17
CA ALA A 129 7.26 2.37 -11.80
C ALA A 129 8.75 2.04 -11.66
N SER A 130 9.59 2.52 -12.59
CA SER A 130 11.04 2.33 -12.51
C SER A 130 11.64 3.01 -11.27
N LEU A 131 11.24 4.24 -10.95
CA LEU A 131 11.69 4.95 -9.75
C LEU A 131 11.25 4.25 -8.46
N ALA A 132 10.01 3.79 -8.40
CA ALA A 132 9.52 3.01 -7.26
C ALA A 132 10.33 1.71 -7.08
N LEU A 133 10.62 0.99 -8.16
CA LEU A 133 11.44 -0.22 -8.12
C LEU A 133 12.88 0.07 -7.68
N VAL A 134 13.49 1.15 -8.19
CA VAL A 134 14.84 1.59 -7.79
C VAL A 134 14.87 1.99 -6.32
N GLY A 135 13.84 2.69 -5.83
CA GLY A 135 13.72 3.05 -4.41
C GLY A 135 13.63 1.85 -3.48
N CYS A 136 13.08 0.73 -3.96
CA CYS A 136 13.05 -0.53 -3.23
C CYS A 136 14.40 -1.29 -3.28
N LEU A 137 15.36 -0.91 -4.14
CA LEU A 137 16.61 -1.67 -4.33
C LEU A 137 17.45 -1.92 -3.05
N PRO A 138 17.56 -1.01 -2.06
CA PRO A 138 18.32 -1.27 -0.84
C PRO A 138 17.76 -2.44 -0.02
N VAL A 139 16.43 -2.62 -0.06
CA VAL A 139 15.72 -3.74 0.55
C VAL A 139 15.94 -5.02 -0.26
N ILE A 140 16.00 -4.88 -1.58
CA ILE A 140 16.10 -5.98 -2.55
C ILE A 140 17.53 -6.56 -2.64
N GLY A 141 18.56 -5.70 -2.54
CA GLY A 141 19.97 -6.10 -2.66
C GLY A 141 20.45 -7.00 -1.53
N LEU A 142 19.82 -6.93 -0.36
CA LEU A 142 20.18 -7.77 0.79
C LEU A 142 19.52 -9.18 0.74
N GLN A 143 18.53 -9.40 -0.14
CA GLN A 143 17.64 -10.59 -0.10
C GLN A 143 17.27 -11.09 -1.52
N VAL A 144 18.27 -11.17 -2.41
CA VAL A 144 18.14 -11.59 -3.83
C VAL A 144 17.26 -12.84 -4.07
N PRO A 145 17.28 -13.90 -3.23
CA PRO A 145 16.42 -15.07 -3.44
C PRO A 145 14.93 -14.79 -3.20
N ALA A 146 14.59 -14.01 -2.17
CA ALA A 146 13.21 -13.63 -1.85
C ALA A 146 12.64 -12.68 -2.91
N LEU A 147 13.50 -11.84 -3.50
CA LEU A 147 13.14 -10.98 -4.63
C LEU A 147 12.69 -11.80 -5.85
N LEU A 148 13.45 -12.83 -6.25
CA LEU A 148 13.09 -13.61 -7.43
C LEU A 148 11.71 -14.26 -7.27
N HIS A 149 11.40 -14.71 -6.06
CA HIS A 149 10.08 -15.22 -5.74
C HIS A 149 9.03 -14.10 -5.76
N PHE A 150 9.28 -12.97 -5.09
CA PHE A 150 8.35 -11.84 -5.01
C PHE A 150 8.10 -11.18 -6.35
N MET A 151 9.12 -10.96 -7.19
CA MET A 151 9.02 -10.42 -8.55
C MET A 151 8.26 -11.39 -9.46
N LYS A 152 8.45 -12.70 -9.30
CA LYS A 152 7.65 -13.69 -10.02
C LYS A 152 6.18 -13.59 -9.61
N THR A 153 5.89 -13.53 -8.31
CA THR A 153 4.53 -13.37 -7.78
C THR A 153 3.91 -12.03 -8.18
N LEU A 154 4.65 -10.93 -8.10
CA LEU A 154 4.22 -9.61 -8.55
C LEU A 154 3.99 -9.57 -10.05
N SER A 155 4.84 -10.20 -10.86
CA SER A 155 4.61 -10.28 -12.31
C SER A 155 3.35 -11.08 -12.63
N GLU A 156 3.06 -12.14 -11.88
CA GLU A 156 1.83 -12.92 -12.02
C GLU A 156 0.59 -12.16 -11.56
N VAL A 157 0.70 -11.37 -10.48
CA VAL A 157 -0.43 -10.57 -9.96
C VAL A 157 -0.66 -9.33 -10.80
N ALA A 158 0.41 -8.65 -11.21
CA ALA A 158 0.37 -7.49 -12.08
C ALA A 158 -0.12 -7.87 -13.48
N SER A 159 0.36 -8.98 -14.06
CA SER A 159 -0.14 -9.45 -15.36
C SER A 159 -1.63 -9.79 -15.29
N ARG A 160 -2.12 -10.43 -14.23
CA ARG A 160 -3.56 -10.72 -14.05
C ARG A 160 -4.38 -9.45 -13.83
N THR A 161 -3.88 -8.50 -13.06
CA THR A 161 -4.58 -7.22 -12.81
C THR A 161 -4.61 -6.36 -14.07
N ILE A 162 -3.50 -6.28 -14.79
CA ILE A 162 -3.40 -5.61 -16.10
C ILE A 162 -4.33 -6.30 -17.09
N LEU A 163 -4.38 -7.64 -17.15
CA LEU A 163 -5.30 -8.37 -18.02
C LEU A 163 -6.75 -8.01 -17.72
N ARG A 164 -7.14 -7.97 -16.44
CA ARG A 164 -8.50 -7.60 -16.02
C ARG A 164 -8.85 -6.15 -16.36
N VAL A 165 -7.89 -5.23 -16.21
CA VAL A 165 -8.07 -3.83 -16.59
C VAL A 165 -8.20 -3.71 -18.11
N VAL A 166 -7.38 -4.43 -18.88
CA VAL A 166 -7.45 -4.47 -20.35
C VAL A 166 -8.77 -5.08 -20.83
N GLU A 167 -9.21 -6.20 -20.26
CA GLU A 167 -10.50 -6.83 -20.57
C GLU A 167 -11.68 -5.90 -20.23
N PHE A 168 -11.61 -5.21 -19.08
CA PHE A 168 -12.60 -4.22 -18.70
C PHE A 168 -12.66 -3.07 -19.70
N LEU A 169 -11.51 -2.53 -20.11
CA LEU A 169 -11.42 -1.44 -21.09
C LEU A 169 -11.90 -1.88 -22.48
N GLN A 170 -11.57 -3.09 -22.93
CA GLN A 170 -12.06 -3.65 -24.19
C GLN A 170 -13.58 -3.81 -24.19
N LYS A 171 -14.15 -4.35 -23.09
CA LYS A 171 -15.60 -4.51 -22.94
C LYS A 171 -16.34 -3.17 -22.82
N TRP A 172 -15.70 -2.17 -22.25
CA TRP A 172 -16.23 -0.81 -22.16
C TRP A 172 -16.22 -0.13 -23.54
N MET A 173 -15.12 -0.19 -24.30
CA MET A 173 -15.03 0.36 -25.65
C MET A 173 -16.03 -0.29 -26.62
N HIS A 174 -16.23 -1.61 -26.54
CA HIS A 174 -17.22 -2.29 -27.39
C HIS A 174 -18.64 -1.81 -27.12
N ARG A 175 -18.98 -1.53 -25.85
CA ARG A 175 -20.30 -0.99 -25.49
C ARG A 175 -20.49 0.44 -25.97
N PHE A 176 -19.46 1.27 -25.89
CA PHE A 176 -19.50 2.64 -26.40
C PHE A 176 -19.68 2.67 -27.93
N ARG A 177 -18.91 1.88 -28.67
CA ARG A 177 -19.00 1.78 -30.13
C ARG A 177 -20.36 1.24 -30.61
N SER A 178 -21.00 0.38 -29.81
CA SER A 178 -22.33 -0.15 -30.13
C SER A 178 -23.47 0.85 -29.88
N GLN A 179 -23.25 1.92 -29.10
CA GLN A 179 -24.25 2.97 -28.87
C GLN A 179 -24.23 4.06 -29.94
N GLU A 180 -23.09 4.33 -30.58
CA GLU A 180 -22.98 5.32 -31.65
C GLU A 180 -23.62 4.87 -32.98
N GLY A 181 -23.81 3.55 -33.19
CA GLY A 181 -24.45 3.00 -34.39
C GLY A 181 -25.98 2.87 -34.33
N GLY A 182 -26.64 3.37 -33.27
CA GLY A 182 -28.04 3.09 -32.97
C GLY A 182 -29.02 4.26 -33.14
N SER A 183 -28.65 5.35 -33.82
CA SER A 183 -29.52 6.53 -34.01
C SER A 183 -29.73 6.89 -35.48
N GLU A 184 -30.20 5.94 -36.28
CA GLU A 184 -30.85 6.22 -37.57
C GLU A 184 -32.17 5.46 -37.62
N GLY A 185 -33.23 6.08 -37.08
CA GLY A 185 -34.53 5.45 -36.95
C GLY A 185 -35.66 6.44 -36.75
N GLY A 186 -36.02 7.14 -37.83
CA GLY A 186 -37.41 7.49 -38.13
C GLY A 186 -37.98 8.77 -37.53
N THR A 187 -38.19 9.77 -38.37
CA THR A 187 -39.40 10.62 -38.35
C THR A 187 -39.61 11.22 -39.74
N SER A 188 -40.19 10.41 -40.64
CA SER A 188 -40.84 10.91 -41.86
C SER A 188 -42.31 11.10 -41.53
N ILE A 189 -42.74 12.36 -41.36
CA ILE A 189 -44.15 12.74 -41.27
C ILE A 189 -44.60 13.05 -42.69
N VAL A 190 -45.29 12.09 -43.32
CA VAL A 190 -46.04 12.30 -44.57
C VAL A 190 -47.36 12.96 -44.19
N GLY A 191 -47.55 14.20 -44.64
CA GLY A 191 -48.81 14.92 -44.53
C GLY A 191 -49.70 14.61 -45.73
N ASP A 192 -50.78 13.87 -45.51
CA ASP A 192 -51.89 13.73 -46.46
C ASP A 192 -52.90 14.87 -46.25
N SER A 193 -53.24 15.55 -47.35
CA SER A 193 -54.28 16.58 -47.42
C SER A 193 -55.38 16.10 -48.35
N PRO A 194 -56.65 16.00 -47.91
CA PRO A 194 -57.76 15.79 -48.83
C PRO A 194 -58.37 17.13 -49.27
N ALA A 195 -58.77 17.17 -50.54
CA ALA A 195 -59.67 18.17 -51.13
C ALA A 195 -61.09 17.59 -51.22
#